data_AF-A0A813EI39-F1
#
_entry.id   AF-A0A813EI39-F1
#
_cell.length_a   1.000
_cell.length_b   1.000
_cell.length_c   1.000
_cell.angle_alpha   90.00
_cell.angle_beta   90.00
_cell.angle_gamma   90.00
#
_symmetry.space_group_name_H-M   'P 1'
#
loop_
_entity.id
_entity.type
_entity.pdbx_description
1 polymer ?
#
loop_
_entity_poly.entity_id
_entity_poly.type
_entity_poly.pdbx_seq_one_letter_code
_entity_poly.pdbx_strand_id
1 'polypeptide(L)'
;SRYLHPDFKLERRTGRGRCIVAEQGCKSGELVLVDAPLAVSPSQVALQEEVCRTAKENLDFRKVLFSFCGDDDDDEARVKASTSEDEVSAALVGRILRRNCRHVELPPRDGEPAKVISSCGLWPLAA
;
A
#
# COMPACT_ATOMS: atom_id res chain seq x y z
N SER A 1 4.58 -0.18 -1.54
CA SER A 1 5.63 -1.07 -1.01
C SER A 1 6.12 -0.48 0.30
N ARG A 2 6.43 -1.30 1.30
CA ARG A 2 7.02 -0.83 2.57
C ARG A 2 8.49 -1.24 2.61
N TYR A 3 9.37 -0.27 2.75
CA TYR A 3 10.80 -0.50 2.94
C TYR A 3 11.25 0.27 4.18
N LEU A 4 11.91 -0.42 5.10
CA LEU A 4 12.64 0.18 6.20
C LEU A 4 14.10 -0.24 6.05
N HIS A 5 15.00 0.73 6.11
CA HIS A 5 16.43 0.48 6.03
C HIS A 5 16.87 -0.47 7.15
N PRO A 6 17.71 -1.48 6.88
CA PRO A 6 18.05 -2.53 7.84
C PRO A 6 18.74 -2.01 9.11
N ASP A 7 19.43 -0.88 9.02
CA ASP A 7 20.05 -0.23 10.18
C ASP A 7 19.05 0.55 11.06
N PHE A 8 17.75 0.34 10.90
CA PHE A 8 16.72 0.94 11.74
C PHE A 8 15.89 -0.14 12.41
N LYS A 9 15.64 0.07 13.70
CA LYS A 9 14.78 -0.81 14.51
C LYS A 9 13.59 -0.08 15.07
N LEU A 10 12.61 -0.88 15.48
CA LEU A 10 11.47 -0.39 16.26
C LEU A 10 11.81 -0.48 17.77
N GLU A 11 11.69 0.63 18.49
CA GLU A 11 11.98 0.71 19.92
C GLU A 11 10.83 1.42 20.65
N ARG A 12 10.46 0.97 21.85
CA ARG A 12 9.52 1.72 22.71
C ARG A 12 10.28 2.75 23.54
N ARG A 13 9.91 4.03 23.43
CA ARG A 13 10.47 5.12 24.23
C ARG A 13 9.44 5.70 25.19
N THR A 14 9.83 5.85 26.45
CA THR A 14 8.99 6.40 27.52
C THR A 14 8.41 7.75 27.10
N GLY A 15 7.08 7.88 27.18
CA GLY A 15 6.36 9.10 26.79
C GLY A 15 6.17 9.33 25.28
N ARG A 16 6.71 8.46 24.40
CA ARG A 16 6.60 8.61 22.92
C ARG A 16 6.00 7.38 22.22
N GLY A 17 5.79 6.28 22.93
CA GLY A 17 5.26 5.06 22.35
C GLY A 17 6.32 4.33 21.50
N ARG A 18 5.95 3.86 20.30
CA ARG A 18 6.85 3.14 19.39
C ARG A 18 7.54 4.15 18.47
N CYS A 19 8.86 4.04 18.37
CA CYS A 19 9.70 4.88 17.53
C CYS A 19 10.53 4.01 16.58
N ILE A 20 10.87 4.55 15.40
CA ILE A 20 11.88 4.00 14.51
C ILE A 20 13.20 4.69 14.86
N VAL A 21 14.24 3.93 15.17
CA VAL A 21 15.53 4.42 15.67
C VAL A 21 16.65 3.83 14.83
N ALA A 22 17.58 4.69 14.39
CA ALA A 22 18.79 4.25 13.71
C ALA A 22 19.71 3.51 14.70
N GLU A 23 20.12 2.29 14.34
CA GLU A 23 21.12 1.50 15.06
C GLU A 23 22.55 1.89 14.67
N GLN A 24 22.72 2.45 13.46
CA GLN A 24 24.00 2.91 12.92
C GLN A 24 23.90 4.33 12.34
N GLY A 25 25.04 4.97 12.12
CA GLY A 25 25.08 6.28 11.47
C GLY A 25 24.67 6.17 10.00
N CYS A 26 23.69 6.98 9.58
CA CYS A 26 23.21 7.02 8.20
C CYS A 26 23.95 8.08 7.39
N LYS A 27 24.15 7.83 6.10
CA LYS A 27 24.71 8.82 5.17
C LYS A 27 23.63 9.79 4.70
N SER A 28 24.03 11.03 4.43
CA SER A 28 23.14 12.00 3.80
C SER A 28 22.69 11.50 2.42
N GLY A 29 21.38 11.56 2.15
CA GLY A 29 20.79 11.08 0.91
C GLY A 29 20.46 9.58 0.88
N GLU A 30 20.72 8.84 1.95
CA GLU A 30 20.39 7.41 2.05
C GLU A 30 18.88 7.20 2.24
N LEU A 31 18.32 6.20 1.55
CA LEU A 31 16.89 5.88 1.66
C LEU A 31 16.61 5.16 2.99
N VAL A 32 15.91 5.83 3.90
CA VAL A 32 15.61 5.31 5.25
C VAL A 32 14.28 4.57 5.31
N LEU A 33 13.22 5.17 4.80
CA LEU A 33 11.86 4.65 4.87
C LEU A 33 11.13 4.98 3.58
N VAL A 34 10.49 3.97 2.98
CA VAL A 34 9.43 4.15 2.01
C VAL A 34 8.16 3.57 2.63
N ASP A 35 7.22 4.44 2.97
CA ASP A 35 5.86 4.06 3.33
C ASP A 35 4.90 4.74 2.36
N ALA A 36 4.67 4.06 1.24
CA ALA A 36 3.80 4.54 0.18
C ALA A 36 2.70 3.52 -0.09
N PRO A 37 1.47 3.99 -0.36
CA PRO A 37 0.38 3.13 -0.79
C PRO A 37 0.79 2.42 -2.08
N LEU A 38 0.26 1.21 -2.30
CA LEU A 38 0.50 0.43 -3.50
C LEU A 38 -0.04 1.12 -4.75
N ALA A 39 -1.17 1.82 -4.61
CA ALA A 39 -1.79 2.64 -5.65
C ALA A 39 -2.55 3.82 -5.01
N VAL A 40 -2.66 4.93 -5.72
CA VAL A 40 -3.43 6.13 -5.30
C VAL A 40 -4.34 6.57 -6.43
N SER A 41 -5.55 6.98 -6.11
CA SER A 41 -6.49 7.56 -7.08
C SER A 41 -7.42 8.59 -6.45
N PRO A 42 -8.08 9.45 -7.25
CA PRO A 42 -8.99 10.50 -6.73
C PRO A 42 -10.26 9.96 -6.06
N SER A 43 -10.63 8.70 -6.33
CA SER A 43 -11.80 8.05 -5.75
C SER A 43 -11.57 6.55 -5.60
N GLN A 44 -12.39 5.90 -4.77
CA GLN A 44 -12.32 4.44 -4.60
C GLN A 44 -12.69 3.68 -5.89
N VAL A 45 -13.61 4.23 -6.69
CA VAL A 45 -14.00 3.63 -7.99
C VAL A 45 -12.83 3.69 -8.97
N ALA A 46 -12.20 4.86 -9.11
CA ALA A 46 -11.02 5.02 -9.95
C ALA A 46 -9.85 4.13 -9.47
N LEU A 47 -9.69 3.99 -8.15
CA LEU A 47 -8.69 3.09 -7.57
C LEU A 47 -8.97 1.62 -7.94
N GLN A 48 -10.23 1.19 -7.92
CA GLN A 48 -10.60 -0.18 -8.28
C GLN A 48 -10.33 -0.47 -9.76
N GLU A 49 -10.70 0.44 -10.65
CA GLU A 49 -10.44 0.32 -12.08
C GLU A 49 -8.94 0.22 -12.36
N GLU A 50 -8.16 1.11 -11.77
CA GLU A 50 -6.70 1.16 -11.94
C GLU A 50 -6.01 -0.08 -11.39
N VAL A 51 -6.41 -0.54 -10.20
CA VAL A 51 -5.88 -1.75 -9.58
C VAL A 51 -6.25 -2.99 -10.40
N CYS A 52 -7.49 -3.09 -10.90
CA CYS A 52 -7.89 -4.21 -11.77
C CYS A 52 -7.07 -4.25 -13.06
N ARG A 53 -6.91 -3.09 -13.71
CA ARG A 53 -6.12 -2.94 -14.93
C ARG A 53 -4.65 -3.31 -14.69
N THR A 54 -4.04 -2.70 -13.68
CA THR A 54 -2.62 -2.93 -13.36
C THR A 54 -2.36 -4.37 -12.91
N ALA A 55 -3.28 -4.97 -12.15
CA ALA A 55 -3.17 -6.37 -11.76
C ALA A 55 -3.18 -7.28 -12.99
N LYS A 56 -4.02 -7.04 -13.99
CA LYS A 56 -4.00 -7.82 -15.23
C LYS A 56 -2.67 -7.64 -15.98
N GLU A 57 -2.20 -6.41 -16.11
CA GLU A 57 -1.00 -6.09 -16.90
C GLU A 57 0.34 -6.43 -16.21
N ASN A 58 0.37 -6.53 -14.87
CA ASN A 58 1.60 -6.66 -14.09
C ASN A 58 1.51 -7.79 -13.05
N LEU A 59 2.23 -8.89 -13.32
CA LEU A 59 2.27 -10.07 -12.45
C LEU A 59 2.82 -9.78 -11.05
N ASP A 60 3.85 -8.95 -10.92
CA ASP A 60 4.44 -8.65 -9.62
C ASP A 60 3.49 -7.79 -8.76
N PHE A 61 2.87 -6.79 -9.37
CA PHE A 61 1.81 -6.01 -8.74
C PHE A 61 0.65 -6.91 -8.29
N ARG A 62 0.24 -7.85 -9.14
CA ARG A 62 -0.83 -8.81 -8.85
C ARG A 62 -0.52 -9.70 -7.65
N LYS A 63 0.69 -10.26 -7.60
CA LYS A 63 1.16 -11.07 -6.46
C LYS A 63 1.13 -10.27 -5.16
N VAL A 64 1.59 -9.03 -5.20
CA VAL A 64 1.56 -8.12 -4.04
C VAL A 64 0.12 -7.78 -3.66
N LEU A 65 -0.75 -7.45 -4.61
CA LEU A 65 -2.16 -7.13 -4.35
C LEU A 65 -2.87 -8.29 -3.63
N PHE A 66 -2.68 -9.53 -4.10
CA PHE A 66 -3.33 -10.69 -3.52
C PHE A 66 -2.68 -11.21 -2.23
N SER A 67 -1.51 -10.69 -1.86
CA SER A 67 -0.94 -10.93 -0.53
C SER A 67 -1.55 -10.04 0.57
N PHE A 68 -2.38 -9.04 0.22
CA PHE A 68 -3.00 -8.13 1.20
C PHE A 68 -4.14 -8.84 1.93
N CYS A 69 -4.49 -8.38 3.13
CA CYS A 69 -5.61 -8.92 3.91
C CYS A 69 -6.89 -8.95 3.08
N GLY A 70 -7.37 -10.15 2.74
CA GLY A 70 -8.64 -10.40 2.06
C GLY A 70 -9.68 -10.95 3.04
N ASP A 71 -10.75 -11.52 2.51
CA ASP A 71 -11.59 -12.45 3.28
C ASP A 71 -10.94 -13.84 3.27
N ASP A 72 -11.04 -14.59 4.37
CA ASP A 72 -10.49 -15.95 4.46
C ASP A 72 -11.19 -16.88 3.42
N ASP A 73 -12.47 -16.59 3.15
CA ASP A 73 -13.25 -17.27 2.11
C ASP A 73 -12.75 -17.01 0.67
N ASP A 74 -11.88 -16.01 0.48
CA ASP A 74 -11.30 -15.65 -0.83
C ASP A 74 -9.92 -16.28 -1.07
N ASP A 75 -9.35 -17.04 -0.13
CA ASP A 75 -7.97 -17.54 -0.20
C ASP A 75 -7.67 -18.32 -1.48
N GLU A 76 -8.52 -19.28 -1.84
CA GLU A 76 -8.36 -20.04 -3.07
C GLU A 76 -8.42 -19.15 -4.31
N ALA A 77 -9.34 -18.19 -4.32
CA ALA A 77 -9.50 -17.25 -5.44
C ALA A 77 -8.28 -16.33 -5.56
N ARG A 78 -7.72 -15.87 -4.43
CA ARG A 78 -6.50 -15.04 -4.37
C ARG A 78 -5.27 -15.82 -4.84
N VAL A 79 -5.11 -17.07 -4.42
CA VAL A 79 -4.00 -17.93 -4.85
C VAL A 79 -4.08 -18.17 -6.36
N LYS A 80 -5.26 -18.53 -6.89
CA LYS A 80 -5.45 -18.72 -8.34
C LYS A 80 -5.19 -17.43 -9.11
N ALA A 81 -5.78 -16.32 -8.68
CA ALA A 81 -5.59 -15.02 -9.32
C ALA A 81 -4.14 -14.51 -9.23
N SER A 82 -3.34 -14.94 -8.25
CA SER A 82 -1.91 -14.61 -8.18
C SER A 82 -1.08 -15.27 -9.30
N THR A 83 -1.64 -16.29 -9.96
CA THR A 83 -0.98 -17.10 -10.99
C THR A 83 -1.57 -16.94 -12.40
N SER A 84 -2.79 -16.40 -12.52
CA SER A 84 -3.50 -16.24 -13.80
C SER A 84 -4.17 -14.86 -13.93
N GLU A 85 -4.18 -14.30 -15.14
CA GLU A 85 -4.76 -12.97 -15.46
C GLU A 85 -6.27 -12.98 -15.54
N ASP A 86 -6.83 -14.06 -16.09
CA ASP A 86 -8.25 -14.20 -16.37
C ASP A 86 -9.10 -14.27 -15.09
N GLU A 87 -8.46 -14.59 -13.96
CA GLU A 87 -9.08 -14.75 -12.64
C GLU A 87 -9.15 -13.43 -11.84
N VAL A 88 -8.55 -12.34 -12.34
CA VAL A 88 -8.61 -11.02 -11.69
C VAL A 88 -10.00 -10.39 -11.92
N SER A 89 -10.92 -10.69 -11.01
CA SER A 89 -12.28 -10.14 -11.02
C SER A 89 -12.41 -8.83 -10.24
N ALA A 90 -13.26 -7.92 -10.73
CA ALA A 90 -13.56 -6.67 -10.04
C ALA A 90 -14.16 -6.90 -8.64
N ALA A 91 -14.92 -7.99 -8.45
CA ALA A 91 -15.49 -8.36 -7.17
C ALA A 91 -14.42 -8.72 -6.13
N LEU A 92 -13.41 -9.50 -6.51
CA LEU A 92 -12.30 -9.88 -5.64
C LEU A 92 -11.46 -8.65 -5.26
N VAL A 93 -11.12 -7.81 -6.24
CA VAL A 93 -10.40 -6.55 -5.99
C VAL A 93 -11.22 -5.62 -5.08
N GLY A 94 -12.53 -5.52 -5.29
CA GLY A 94 -13.41 -4.71 -4.46
C GLY A 94 -13.43 -5.14 -2.99
N ARG A 95 -13.38 -6.46 -2.71
CA ARG A 95 -13.28 -6.99 -1.34
C ARG A 95 -11.94 -6.65 -0.68
N ILE A 96 -10.84 -6.78 -1.42
CA ILE A 96 -9.50 -6.37 -0.95
C ILE A 96 -9.48 -4.87 -0.65
N LEU A 97 -9.98 -4.03 -1.56
CA LEU A 97 -10.04 -2.58 -1.36
C LEU A 97 -10.90 -2.19 -0.15
N ARG A 98 -12.01 -2.88 0.11
CA ARG A 98 -12.88 -2.59 1.27
C ARG A 98 -12.10 -2.65 2.59
N ARG A 99 -11.15 -3.58 2.71
CA ARG A 99 -10.33 -3.74 3.92
C ARG A 99 -9.10 -2.81 3.90
N ASN A 100 -8.54 -2.54 2.74
CA ASN A 100 -7.20 -1.94 2.60
C ASN A 100 -7.17 -0.49 2.08
N CYS A 101 -8.32 0.08 1.68
CA CYS A 101 -8.42 1.45 1.17
C CYS A 101 -8.48 2.47 2.32
N ARG A 102 -7.65 3.50 2.28
CA ARG A 102 -7.66 4.62 3.23
C ARG A 102 -7.62 5.96 2.49
N HIS A 103 -8.24 6.98 3.06
CA HIS A 103 -8.03 8.34 2.59
C HIS A 103 -6.58 8.75 2.80
N VAL A 104 -5.97 9.30 1.77
CA VAL A 104 -4.60 9.82 1.76
C VAL A 104 -4.69 11.31 1.51
N GLU A 105 -4.13 12.08 2.44
CA GLU A 105 -3.78 13.47 2.18
C GLU A 105 -2.46 13.45 1.42
N LEU A 106 -2.48 13.94 0.17
CA LEU A 106 -1.25 14.10 -0.59
C LEU A 106 -0.39 15.18 0.06
N PRO A 107 0.94 14.99 0.13
CA PRO A 107 1.81 16.03 0.63
C PRO A 107 1.64 17.30 -0.21
N PRO A 108 1.77 18.50 0.39
CA PRO A 108 1.76 19.73 -0.37
C PRO A 108 2.89 19.73 -1.40
N ARG A 109 2.63 20.31 -2.58
CA ARG A 109 3.67 20.56 -3.59
C ARG A 109 4.30 21.92 -3.29
N ASP A 110 5.62 22.00 -3.39
CA ASP A 110 6.35 23.26 -3.19
C ASP A 110 5.80 24.35 -4.12
N GLY A 111 5.45 25.50 -3.54
CA GLY A 111 4.89 26.63 -4.27
C GLY A 111 3.39 26.54 -4.59
N GLU A 112 2.70 25.44 -4.26
CA GLU A 112 1.24 25.32 -4.42
C GLU A 112 0.54 25.45 -3.05
N PRO A 113 -0.55 26.24 -2.94
CA PRO A 113 -1.38 26.22 -1.74
C PRO A 113 -1.95 24.83 -1.53
N ALA A 114 -1.96 24.34 -0.29
CA ALA A 114 -2.46 23.01 0.06
C ALA A 114 -3.92 22.85 -0.43
N LYS A 115 -4.09 22.22 -1.59
CA LYS A 115 -5.41 21.80 -2.06
C LYS A 115 -5.74 20.50 -1.35
N VAL A 116 -6.84 20.50 -0.60
CA VAL A 116 -7.42 19.27 -0.03
C VAL A 116 -7.99 18.47 -1.19
N ILE A 117 -7.13 17.70 -1.86
CA ILE A 117 -7.54 16.69 -2.82
C ILE A 117 -7.71 15.42 -2.00
N SER A 118 -8.96 15.11 -1.63
CA SER A 118 -9.29 13.82 -1.04
C SER A 118 -8.90 12.75 -2.05
N SER A 119 -7.88 11.95 -1.72
CA SER A 119 -7.45 10.83 -2.54
C SER A 119 -7.58 9.54 -1.73
N CYS A 120 -7.73 8.42 -2.42
CA CYS A 120 -7.80 7.09 -1.84
C CYS A 120 -6.51 6.32 -2.17
N GLY A 121 -5.88 5.76 -1.16
CA GLY A 121 -4.70 4.91 -1.30
C GLY A 121 -5.00 3.46 -0.92
N LEU A 122 -4.40 2.52 -1.65
CA LEU A 122 -4.40 1.11 -1.31
C LEU A 122 -3.21 0.79 -0.40
N TRP A 123 -3.49 0.45 0.86
CA TRP A 123 -2.47 0.18 1.87
C TRP A 123 -2.56 -1.26 2.37
N PRO A 124 -1.46 -2.02 2.44
CA PRO A 124 -1.50 -3.30 3.13
C PRO A 124 -1.80 -3.03 4.61
N LEU A 125 -2.95 -3.48 5.10
CA LEU A 125 -3.13 -3.60 6.54
C LEU A 125 -2.06 -4.56 7.05
N ALA A 126 -1.34 -4.16 8.09
CA ALA A 126 -0.59 -5.15 8.86
C ALA A 126 -1.65 -6.09 9.48
N ALA A 127 -1.62 -7.36 9.11
CA ALA A 127 -2.35 -8.41 9.80
C ALA A 127 -1.92 -8.47 11.28
#